data_AF-A0A9P6R5Z7-F1
#
_entry.id   AF-A0A9P6R5Z7-F1
#
_cell.length_a   1.000
_cell.length_b   1.000
_cell.length_c   1.000
_cell.angle_alpha   90.00
_cell.angle_beta   90.00
_cell.angle_gamma   90.00
#
_symmetry.space_group_name_H-M   'P 1'
#
loop_
_entity.id
_entity.type
_entity.pdbx_description
1 polymer ?
#
loop_
_entity_poly.entity_id
_entity_poly.type
_entity_poly.pdbx_seq_one_letter_code
_entity_poly.pdbx_strand_id
1 'polypeptide(L)'
;MKITTLLVSSALFLATMTTAQVPAFEAARVSKCRMPGVVAYTFDDGPYIYNDQLLAILKKKNVTATFFLVGQLIDKTLEQKGSLKKMLDHGHQLASHTFTHSNLDEMTADQMKLEISRTSDAMFNNSGVRPRYMRAPEGRCADACTKVMKELGLVISYWNVDTNDWRNVNEKTPALAVEKSMVEINKVIIQDSNPATDSFILLQHEIHKFSVENLADVVIDAILKKGYRFVSMEECIGESAYLEGSVVPTTSVAPVAPITPPTSTGQPVTPTTGTGAGNGGAGAGAGAGAGNGTGGAGAGAGAGAGAGAGAGAGAGAGSGAGAGGNNGAGIKAAAGWSLGVTAAAAALGFALF
;
A
#
# COMPACT_ATOMS: atom_id res chain seq x y z
N MET A 1 -39.93 -75.70 20.38
CA MET A 1 -39.93 -74.24 20.12
C MET A 1 -38.88 -73.61 21.04
N LYS A 2 -37.69 -73.29 20.51
CA LYS A 2 -36.64 -72.57 21.26
C LYS A 2 -36.32 -71.30 20.46
N ILE A 3 -36.67 -70.16 21.03
CA ILE A 3 -36.41 -68.83 20.48
C ILE A 3 -35.08 -68.39 21.08
N THR A 4 -34.07 -68.22 20.22
CA THR A 4 -32.77 -67.67 20.62
C THR A 4 -32.75 -66.19 20.26
N THR A 5 -32.77 -65.35 21.28
CA THR A 5 -32.77 -63.88 21.18
C THR A 5 -31.41 -63.37 20.71
N LEU A 6 -31.38 -62.59 19.64
CA LEU A 6 -30.20 -61.91 19.11
C LEU A 6 -30.00 -60.57 19.84
N LEU A 7 -28.91 -60.41 20.59
CA LEU A 7 -28.51 -59.13 21.19
C LEU A 7 -27.73 -58.31 20.16
N VAL A 8 -28.32 -57.21 19.68
CA VAL A 8 -27.62 -56.22 18.86
C VAL A 8 -27.04 -55.16 19.80
N SER A 9 -25.71 -55.16 19.95
CA SER A 9 -25.00 -54.15 20.74
C SER A 9 -24.85 -52.88 19.91
N SER A 10 -25.57 -51.83 20.29
CA SER A 10 -25.49 -50.51 19.65
C SER A 10 -24.24 -49.78 20.13
N ALA A 11 -23.23 -49.66 19.27
CA ALA A 11 -22.04 -48.87 19.56
C ALA A 11 -22.34 -47.39 19.28
N LEU A 12 -22.44 -46.59 20.34
CA LEU A 12 -22.59 -45.15 20.26
C LEU A 12 -21.25 -44.51 19.88
N PHE A 13 -21.10 -44.11 18.62
CA PHE A 13 -19.96 -43.30 18.17
C PHE A 13 -20.12 -41.87 18.68
N LEU A 14 -19.38 -41.51 19.73
CA LEU A 14 -19.22 -40.12 20.15
C LEU A 14 -18.25 -39.45 19.16
N ALA A 15 -18.80 -38.70 18.20
CA ALA A 15 -17.99 -37.82 17.36
C ALA A 15 -17.52 -36.64 18.21
N THR A 16 -16.24 -36.64 18.57
CA THR A 16 -15.60 -35.48 19.20
C THR A 16 -15.50 -34.37 18.14
N MET A 17 -16.32 -33.33 18.26
CA MET A 17 -16.11 -32.10 17.50
C MET A 17 -14.86 -31.41 18.04
N THR A 18 -13.73 -31.60 17.38
CA THR A 18 -12.60 -30.67 17.48
C THR A 18 -13.09 -29.32 16.98
N THR A 19 -13.25 -28.36 17.89
CA THR A 19 -13.39 -26.95 17.53
C THR A 19 -12.17 -26.59 16.71
N ALA A 20 -12.34 -26.34 15.41
CA ALA A 20 -11.30 -25.75 14.61
C ALA A 20 -10.97 -24.40 15.26
N GLN A 21 -9.80 -24.33 15.91
CA GLN A 21 -9.27 -23.08 16.42
C GLN A 21 -9.10 -22.18 15.20
N VAL A 22 -9.99 -21.19 15.04
CA VAL A 22 -9.80 -20.14 14.04
C VAL A 22 -8.43 -19.54 14.34
N PRO A 23 -7.47 -19.54 13.40
CA PRO A 23 -6.15 -19.00 13.66
C PRO A 23 -6.33 -17.59 14.21
N ALA A 24 -5.69 -17.32 15.35
CA ALA A 24 -5.72 -16.01 15.97
C ALA A 24 -5.31 -14.99 14.90
N PHE A 25 -6.13 -13.94 14.75
CA PHE A 25 -5.91 -12.86 13.80
C PHE A 25 -4.52 -12.22 14.03
N GLU A 26 -3.51 -12.70 13.30
CA GLU A 26 -2.11 -12.27 13.46
C GLU A 26 -1.85 -10.91 12.80
N ALA A 27 -2.60 -10.54 11.75
CA ALA A 27 -2.38 -9.33 10.98
C ALA A 27 -3.10 -8.10 11.54
N ALA A 28 -2.94 -7.80 12.83
CA ALA A 28 -3.53 -6.57 13.36
C ALA A 28 -2.84 -5.32 12.83
N ARG A 29 -1.54 -5.39 12.49
CA ARG A 29 -0.76 -4.25 11.97
C ARG A 29 0.10 -4.73 10.83
N VAL A 30 -0.05 -4.11 9.65
CA VAL A 30 0.70 -4.47 8.44
C VAL A 30 1.33 -3.22 7.83
N SER A 31 2.59 -3.30 7.42
CA SER A 31 3.31 -2.18 6.78
C SER A 31 4.01 -2.57 5.47
N LYS A 32 3.97 -3.85 5.11
CA LYS A 32 4.57 -4.42 3.90
C LYS A 32 3.69 -5.59 3.42
N CYS A 33 3.66 -5.84 2.12
CA CYS A 33 2.94 -7.01 1.58
C CYS A 33 3.66 -8.31 1.94
N ARG A 34 2.88 -9.40 2.12
CA ARG A 34 3.43 -10.72 2.45
C ARG A 34 4.16 -11.38 1.27
N MET A 35 3.80 -11.01 0.04
CA MET A 35 4.44 -11.52 -1.18
C MET A 35 5.39 -10.47 -1.78
N PRO A 36 6.56 -10.86 -2.33
CA PRO A 36 7.43 -9.97 -3.07
C PRO A 36 6.85 -9.63 -4.46
N GLY A 37 7.43 -8.64 -5.12
CA GLY A 37 7.10 -8.25 -6.49
C GLY A 37 5.84 -7.43 -6.64
N VAL A 38 5.21 -7.03 -5.53
CA VAL A 38 3.95 -6.30 -5.52
C VAL A 38 4.04 -4.95 -4.81
N VAL A 39 3.23 -4.01 -5.27
CA VAL A 39 2.97 -2.74 -4.61
C VAL A 39 1.47 -2.58 -4.39
N ALA A 40 1.03 -2.45 -3.14
CA ALA A 40 -0.30 -1.95 -2.83
C ALA A 40 -0.29 -0.42 -2.93
N TYR A 41 -0.87 0.12 -4.01
CA TYR A 41 -0.99 1.57 -4.17
C TYR A 41 -2.24 2.04 -3.46
N THR A 42 -2.07 2.91 -2.45
CA THR A 42 -3.14 3.30 -1.54
C THR A 42 -3.37 4.80 -1.56
N PHE A 43 -4.65 5.18 -1.51
CA PHE A 43 -5.09 6.57 -1.49
C PHE A 43 -5.94 6.85 -0.26
N ASP A 44 -5.54 7.84 0.53
CA ASP A 44 -6.23 8.24 1.76
C ASP A 44 -7.11 9.49 1.53
N ASP A 45 -7.93 9.78 2.54
CA ASP A 45 -8.77 10.98 2.73
C ASP A 45 -9.95 11.15 1.77
N GLY A 46 -10.13 10.22 0.83
CA GLY A 46 -11.26 10.21 -0.08
C GLY A 46 -12.61 9.87 0.58
N PRO A 47 -13.72 9.86 -0.19
CA PRO A 47 -13.78 10.21 -1.62
C PRO A 47 -13.72 11.73 -1.82
N TYR A 48 -13.24 12.19 -2.97
CA TYR A 48 -13.23 13.63 -3.29
C TYR A 48 -13.49 13.90 -4.78
N ILE A 49 -13.48 15.18 -5.17
CA ILE A 49 -13.87 15.62 -6.52
C ILE A 49 -12.96 15.07 -7.64
N TYR A 50 -11.77 14.57 -7.31
CA TYR A 50 -10.81 14.03 -8.26
C TYR A 50 -10.96 12.52 -8.52
N ASN A 51 -11.89 11.84 -7.83
CA ASN A 51 -12.09 10.39 -7.94
C ASN A 51 -12.22 9.91 -9.39
N ASP A 52 -13.13 10.48 -10.18
CA ASP A 52 -13.38 10.02 -11.55
C ASP A 52 -12.14 10.15 -12.45
N GLN A 53 -11.33 11.19 -12.23
CA GLN A 53 -10.07 11.36 -12.96
C GLN A 53 -9.02 10.34 -12.54
N LEU A 54 -8.88 10.07 -11.23
CA LEU A 54 -7.97 9.05 -10.74
C LEU A 54 -8.36 7.66 -11.25
N LEU A 55 -9.65 7.31 -11.21
CA LEU A 55 -10.18 6.06 -11.76
C LEU A 55 -9.88 5.91 -13.26
N ALA A 56 -9.92 7.00 -14.03
CA ALA A 56 -9.56 6.97 -15.45
C ALA A 56 -8.07 6.69 -15.67
N ILE A 57 -7.19 7.28 -14.85
CA ILE A 57 -5.74 7.03 -14.87
C ILE A 57 -5.44 5.56 -14.54
N LEU A 58 -6.00 5.07 -13.43
CA LEU A 58 -5.82 3.68 -12.97
C LEU A 58 -6.31 2.67 -14.01
N LYS A 59 -7.49 2.91 -14.61
CA LYS A 59 -8.03 2.09 -15.69
C LYS A 59 -7.13 2.09 -16.92
N LYS A 60 -6.65 3.25 -17.36
CA LYS A 60 -5.75 3.38 -18.53
C LYS A 60 -4.46 2.59 -18.34
N LYS A 61 -3.96 2.49 -17.11
CA LYS A 61 -2.74 1.76 -16.77
C LYS A 61 -2.99 0.31 -16.34
N ASN A 62 -4.25 -0.13 -16.29
CA ASN A 62 -4.66 -1.44 -15.80
C ASN A 62 -4.13 -1.73 -14.37
N VAL A 63 -4.31 -0.75 -13.47
CA VAL A 63 -3.81 -0.79 -12.09
C VAL A 63 -4.97 -0.91 -11.12
N THR A 64 -4.87 -1.86 -10.19
CA THR A 64 -5.73 -1.93 -9.00
C THR A 64 -5.11 -1.12 -7.86
N ALA A 65 -5.94 -0.31 -7.19
CA ALA A 65 -5.56 0.47 -6.01
C ALA A 65 -6.48 0.14 -4.82
N THR A 66 -6.12 0.63 -3.63
CA THR A 66 -6.96 0.57 -2.42
C THR A 66 -7.23 1.98 -1.91
N PHE A 67 -8.49 2.30 -1.64
CA PHE A 67 -8.93 3.61 -1.18
C PHE A 67 -9.33 3.56 0.30
N PHE A 68 -8.62 4.27 1.17
CA PHE A 68 -8.97 4.44 2.58
C PHE A 68 -9.84 5.69 2.72
N LEU A 69 -11.13 5.48 2.94
CA LEU A 69 -12.14 6.53 2.85
C LEU A 69 -12.59 7.04 4.23
N VAL A 70 -12.72 8.36 4.33
CA VAL A 70 -13.26 9.06 5.49
C VAL A 70 -14.79 9.04 5.41
N GLY A 71 -15.43 8.42 6.40
CA GLY A 71 -16.88 8.17 6.39
C GLY A 71 -17.74 9.42 6.22
N GLN A 72 -17.35 10.54 6.83
CA GLN A 72 -18.08 11.81 6.73
C GLN A 72 -18.08 12.42 5.32
N LEU A 73 -17.15 12.00 4.45
CA LEU A 73 -17.06 12.49 3.07
C LEU A 73 -17.88 11.65 2.10
N ILE A 74 -18.37 10.49 2.52
CA ILE A 74 -19.22 9.63 1.70
C ILE A 74 -20.57 10.34 1.49
N ASP A 75 -20.97 10.52 0.23
CA ASP A 75 -22.19 11.24 -0.20
C ASP A 75 -22.33 12.67 0.33
N LYS A 76 -21.26 13.29 0.83
CA LYS A 76 -21.31 14.64 1.39
C LYS A 76 -21.63 15.69 0.33
N THR A 77 -21.13 15.51 -0.90
CA THR A 77 -21.46 16.35 -2.05
C THR A 77 -22.00 15.54 -3.23
N LEU A 78 -22.58 16.21 -4.24
CA LEU A 78 -23.07 15.53 -5.45
C LEU A 78 -21.95 14.84 -6.23
N GLU A 79 -20.75 15.43 -6.23
CA GLU A 79 -19.55 14.89 -6.89
C GLU A 79 -19.09 13.57 -6.25
N GLN A 80 -19.30 13.41 -4.94
CA GLN A 80 -18.94 12.20 -4.20
C GLN A 80 -19.98 11.09 -4.31
N LYS A 81 -21.21 11.41 -4.74
CA LYS A 81 -22.29 10.41 -4.83
C LYS A 81 -21.94 9.29 -5.80
N GLY A 82 -22.07 8.06 -5.32
CA GLY A 82 -21.78 6.85 -6.11
C GLY A 82 -20.28 6.61 -6.39
N SER A 83 -19.37 7.40 -5.83
CA SER A 83 -17.92 7.21 -5.96
C SER A 83 -17.48 5.80 -5.56
N LEU A 84 -17.96 5.30 -4.42
CA LEU A 84 -17.62 3.96 -3.92
C LEU A 84 -18.05 2.84 -4.89
N LYS A 85 -19.24 2.94 -5.48
CA LYS A 85 -19.71 1.97 -6.48
C LYS A 85 -18.79 1.98 -7.70
N LYS A 86 -18.43 3.16 -8.21
CA LYS A 86 -17.48 3.29 -9.33
C LYS A 86 -16.11 2.68 -9.01
N MET A 87 -15.59 2.91 -7.81
CA MET A 87 -14.33 2.31 -7.36
C MET A 87 -14.40 0.77 -7.40
N LEU A 88 -15.48 0.18 -6.88
CA LEU A 88 -15.71 -1.27 -6.92
C LEU A 88 -15.89 -1.80 -8.35
N ASP A 89 -16.70 -1.12 -9.17
CA ASP A 89 -16.96 -1.49 -10.57
C ASP A 89 -15.69 -1.45 -11.43
N HIS A 90 -14.71 -0.63 -11.03
CA HIS A 90 -13.38 -0.56 -11.65
C HIS A 90 -12.36 -1.53 -11.05
N GLY A 91 -12.79 -2.40 -10.11
CA GLY A 91 -11.94 -3.45 -9.54
C GLY A 91 -10.96 -2.96 -8.47
N HIS A 92 -11.27 -1.85 -7.82
CA HIS A 92 -10.47 -1.33 -6.70
C HIS A 92 -11.04 -1.77 -5.35
N GLN A 93 -10.17 -1.79 -4.34
CA GLN A 93 -10.56 -2.11 -2.98
C GLN A 93 -10.97 -0.86 -2.21
N LEU A 94 -11.99 -1.00 -1.37
CA LEU A 94 -12.41 0.03 -0.41
C LEU A 94 -11.96 -0.35 1.01
N ALA A 95 -11.43 0.62 1.74
CA ALA A 95 -10.93 0.49 3.11
C ALA A 95 -11.40 1.68 3.97
N SER A 96 -11.37 1.54 5.30
CA SER A 96 -11.83 2.57 6.24
C SER A 96 -10.71 3.52 6.67
N HIS A 97 -11.00 4.81 6.73
CA HIS A 97 -10.10 5.83 7.29
C HIS A 97 -10.76 6.62 8.43
N THR A 98 -11.51 5.95 9.30
CA THR A 98 -12.37 6.54 10.35
C THR A 98 -13.50 7.41 9.78
N PHE A 99 -14.34 7.99 10.62
CA PHE A 99 -15.49 8.78 10.18
C PHE A 99 -15.13 10.26 10.05
N THR A 100 -14.40 10.81 11.03
CA THR A 100 -14.04 12.23 11.10
C THR A 100 -12.57 12.52 10.84
N HIS A 101 -11.76 11.50 10.51
CA HIS A 101 -10.30 11.64 10.36
C HIS A 101 -9.64 12.14 11.68
N SER A 102 -10.06 11.59 12.81
CA SER A 102 -9.52 11.98 14.12
C SER A 102 -8.44 11.01 14.60
N ASN A 103 -7.46 11.53 15.33
CA ASN A 103 -6.40 10.73 15.94
C ASN A 103 -7.01 9.74 16.96
N LEU A 104 -6.88 8.44 16.66
CA LEU A 104 -7.47 7.40 17.48
C LEU A 104 -6.79 7.28 18.85
N ASP A 105 -5.53 7.67 18.98
CA ASP A 105 -4.81 7.61 20.27
C ASP A 105 -5.29 8.65 21.28
N GLU A 106 -6.11 9.62 20.85
CA GLU A 106 -6.73 10.64 21.70
C GLU A 106 -8.17 10.27 22.10
N MET A 107 -8.63 9.07 21.73
CA MET A 107 -10.00 8.61 21.93
C MET A 107 -10.12 7.54 23.01
N THR A 108 -11.31 7.48 23.61
CA THR A 108 -11.75 6.31 24.37
C THR A 108 -12.08 5.14 23.44
N ALA A 109 -12.11 3.91 23.96
CA ALA A 109 -12.46 2.73 23.18
C ALA A 109 -13.85 2.83 22.51
N ASP A 110 -14.83 3.44 23.18
CA ASP A 110 -16.18 3.61 22.63
C ASP A 110 -16.21 4.64 21.49
N GLN A 111 -15.43 5.72 21.61
CA GLN A 111 -15.26 6.69 20.52
C GLN A 111 -14.59 6.06 19.31
N MET A 112 -13.54 5.25 19.50
CA MET A 112 -12.91 4.50 18.40
C MET A 112 -13.92 3.56 17.72
N LYS A 113 -14.71 2.81 18.50
CA LYS A 113 -15.76 1.92 17.97
C LYS A 113 -16.82 2.70 17.20
N LEU A 114 -17.19 3.90 17.66
CA LEU A 114 -18.12 4.78 16.98
C LEU A 114 -17.57 5.29 15.64
N GLU A 115 -16.31 5.71 15.60
CA GLU A 115 -15.63 6.13 14.37
C GLU A 115 -15.63 5.02 13.31
N ILE A 116 -15.31 3.80 13.70
CA ILE A 116 -15.28 2.66 12.78
C ILE A 116 -16.68 2.24 12.33
N SER A 117 -17.63 2.11 13.26
CA SER A 117 -18.98 1.64 12.93
C SER A 117 -19.72 2.61 12.00
N ARG A 118 -19.62 3.92 12.24
CA ARG A 118 -20.24 4.94 11.38
C ARG A 118 -19.66 4.91 9.97
N THR A 119 -18.35 4.73 9.82
CA THR A 119 -17.73 4.59 8.49
C THR A 119 -18.15 3.30 7.81
N SER A 120 -18.17 2.18 8.55
CA SER A 120 -18.66 0.91 8.03
C SER A 120 -20.10 1.01 7.51
N ASP A 121 -20.99 1.66 8.27
CA ASP A 121 -22.39 1.87 7.86
C ASP A 121 -22.53 2.79 6.65
N ALA A 122 -21.78 3.89 6.62
CA ALA A 122 -21.77 4.79 5.47
C ALA A 122 -21.31 4.07 4.19
N MET A 123 -20.26 3.24 4.28
CA MET A 123 -19.75 2.45 3.17
C MET A 123 -20.74 1.36 2.75
N PHE A 124 -21.33 0.63 3.70
CA PHE A 124 -22.30 -0.42 3.40
C PHE A 124 -23.54 0.13 2.70
N ASN A 125 -24.10 1.23 3.19
CA ASN A 125 -25.28 1.86 2.58
C ASN A 125 -25.00 2.34 1.14
N ASN A 126 -23.74 2.71 0.86
CA ASN A 126 -23.35 3.23 -0.44
C ASN A 126 -22.90 2.19 -1.45
N SER A 127 -22.36 1.07 -0.98
CA SER A 127 -21.62 0.13 -1.84
C SER A 127 -21.88 -1.34 -1.54
N GLY A 128 -22.61 -1.65 -0.46
CA GLY A 128 -22.90 -3.01 -0.01
C GLY A 128 -21.77 -3.67 0.76
N VAL A 129 -20.63 -3.01 0.97
CA VAL A 129 -19.46 -3.63 1.62
C VAL A 129 -19.10 -2.99 2.96
N ARG A 130 -18.59 -3.81 3.88
CA ARG A 130 -18.02 -3.40 5.18
C ARG A 130 -16.52 -3.69 5.19
N PRO A 131 -15.64 -2.69 5.18
CA PRO A 131 -14.21 -2.93 5.10
C PRO A 131 -13.67 -3.73 6.27
N ARG A 132 -12.76 -4.66 5.98
CA ARG A 132 -11.90 -5.31 6.97
C ARG A 132 -10.59 -4.55 7.19
N TYR A 133 -10.14 -3.82 6.18
CA TYR A 133 -8.93 -3.02 6.24
C TYR A 133 -9.26 -1.61 6.69
N MET A 134 -8.46 -1.09 7.61
CA MET A 134 -8.50 0.31 8.01
C MET A 134 -7.08 0.89 8.07
N ARG A 135 -6.97 2.19 7.93
CA ARG A 135 -5.74 2.93 8.23
C ARG A 135 -6.10 4.00 9.25
N ALA A 136 -5.32 4.09 10.32
CA ALA A 136 -5.55 5.12 11.32
C ALA A 136 -5.05 6.48 10.80
N PRO A 137 -5.83 7.56 10.94
CA PRO A 137 -5.37 8.92 10.67
C PRO A 137 -4.00 9.20 11.32
N GLU A 138 -3.16 9.94 10.60
CA GLU A 138 -1.78 10.26 11.00
C GLU A 138 -0.86 9.05 11.24
N GLY A 139 -1.29 7.83 10.91
CA GLY A 139 -0.59 6.61 11.29
C GLY A 139 -0.55 6.37 12.81
N ARG A 140 -1.47 6.94 13.58
CA ARG A 140 -1.50 6.86 15.04
C ARG A 140 -2.51 5.83 15.53
N CYS A 141 -1.98 4.70 15.98
CA CYS A 141 -2.74 3.63 16.60
C CYS A 141 -1.82 2.82 17.53
N ALA A 142 -1.71 3.28 18.77
CA ALA A 142 -0.98 2.63 19.85
C ALA A 142 -1.76 1.41 20.39
N ASP A 143 -1.38 0.91 21.57
CA ASP A 143 -1.88 -0.36 22.09
C ASP A 143 -3.39 -0.36 22.36
N ALA A 144 -3.94 0.74 22.88
CA ALA A 144 -5.38 0.86 23.13
C ALA A 144 -6.17 0.81 21.82
N CYS A 145 -5.76 1.60 20.81
CA CYS A 145 -6.34 1.56 19.47
C CYS A 145 -6.19 0.16 18.84
N THR A 146 -4.99 -0.43 18.91
CA THR A 146 -4.71 -1.76 18.34
C THR A 146 -5.61 -2.83 18.95
N LYS A 147 -5.83 -2.78 20.26
CA LYS A 147 -6.74 -3.71 20.95
C LYS A 147 -8.17 -3.57 20.42
N VAL A 148 -8.69 -2.35 20.29
CA VAL A 148 -10.04 -2.11 19.77
C VAL A 148 -10.17 -2.60 18.32
N MET A 149 -9.22 -2.31 17.44
CA MET A 149 -9.28 -2.77 16.04
C MET A 149 -9.24 -4.29 15.93
N LYS A 150 -8.44 -4.97 16.78
CA LYS A 150 -8.44 -6.44 16.88
C LYS A 150 -9.80 -6.98 17.34
N GLU A 151 -10.41 -6.38 18.36
CA GLU A 151 -11.76 -6.76 18.83
C GLU A 151 -12.81 -6.64 17.71
N LEU A 152 -12.65 -5.66 16.82
CA LEU A 152 -13.51 -5.43 15.66
C LEU A 152 -13.15 -6.29 14.43
N GLY A 153 -12.11 -7.12 14.51
CA GLY A 153 -11.65 -7.98 13.41
C GLY A 153 -10.98 -7.24 12.25
N LEU A 154 -10.45 -6.03 12.50
CA LEU A 154 -9.89 -5.15 11.48
C LEU A 154 -8.37 -5.25 11.35
N VAL A 155 -7.88 -5.13 10.11
CA VAL A 155 -6.45 -5.02 9.76
C VAL A 155 -6.03 -3.56 9.77
N ILE A 156 -5.11 -3.16 10.65
CA ILE A 156 -4.53 -1.82 10.66
C ILE A 156 -3.41 -1.75 9.61
N SER A 157 -3.61 -0.92 8.60
CA SER A 157 -2.75 -0.79 7.43
C SER A 157 -1.87 0.45 7.56
N TYR A 158 -0.56 0.24 7.60
CA TYR A 158 0.46 1.26 7.50
C TYR A 158 1.01 1.32 6.07
N TRP A 159 2.20 1.91 5.92
CA TRP A 159 2.95 2.00 4.68
C TRP A 159 4.43 1.84 4.99
N ASN A 160 5.21 1.45 3.99
CA ASN A 160 6.67 1.46 4.04
C ASN A 160 7.29 2.39 2.98
N VAL A 161 6.46 3.06 2.18
CA VAL A 161 6.86 4.16 1.29
C VAL A 161 5.79 5.25 1.35
N ASP A 162 6.22 6.48 1.58
CA ASP A 162 5.37 7.67 1.65
C ASP A 162 5.79 8.67 0.57
N THR A 163 4.85 9.03 -0.31
CA THR A 163 5.08 10.07 -1.33
C THR A 163 5.31 11.44 -0.72
N ASN A 164 4.88 11.68 0.52
CA ASN A 164 4.81 12.99 1.15
C ASN A 164 4.07 14.02 0.28
N ASP A 165 3.14 13.56 -0.56
CA ASP A 165 2.42 14.40 -1.51
C ASP A 165 1.69 15.56 -0.81
N TRP A 166 1.06 15.29 0.33
CA TRP A 166 0.39 16.28 1.17
C TRP A 166 1.31 17.45 1.61
N ARG A 167 2.63 17.26 1.69
CA ARG A 167 3.59 18.34 1.99
C ARG A 167 3.87 19.24 0.80
N ASN A 168 3.64 18.74 -0.41
CA ASN A 168 4.06 19.36 -1.66
C ASN A 168 2.90 20.05 -2.41
N VAL A 169 1.72 20.15 -1.79
CA VAL A 169 0.51 20.75 -2.38
C VAL A 169 0.66 22.23 -2.74
N ASN A 170 1.57 22.95 -2.06
CA ASN A 170 1.79 24.39 -2.23
C ASN A 170 3.10 24.71 -2.96
N GLU A 171 3.71 23.74 -3.64
CA GLU A 171 4.91 23.99 -4.42
C GLU A 171 4.64 24.95 -5.59
N LYS A 172 5.69 25.69 -5.98
CA LYS A 172 5.58 26.76 -6.99
C LYS A 172 5.08 26.25 -8.35
N THR A 173 5.40 25.01 -8.69
CA THR A 173 4.96 24.37 -9.93
C THR A 173 4.60 22.91 -9.67
N PRO A 174 3.68 22.33 -10.46
CA PRO A 174 3.37 20.90 -10.37
C PRO A 174 4.61 20.01 -10.60
N ALA A 175 5.52 20.42 -11.48
CA ALA A 175 6.76 19.68 -11.74
C ALA A 175 7.65 19.57 -10.49
N LEU A 176 7.78 20.66 -9.71
CA LEU A 176 8.53 20.64 -8.46
C LEU A 176 7.83 19.79 -7.39
N ALA A 177 6.49 19.82 -7.33
CA ALA A 177 5.73 18.95 -6.44
C ALA A 177 5.96 17.46 -6.76
N VAL A 178 5.94 17.10 -8.04
CA VAL A 178 6.23 15.74 -8.52
C VAL A 178 7.67 15.35 -8.18
N GLU A 179 8.65 16.20 -8.48
CA GLU A 179 10.06 15.94 -8.18
C GLU A 179 10.26 15.61 -6.70
N LYS A 180 9.71 16.45 -5.80
CA LYS A 180 9.79 16.24 -4.35
C LYS A 180 9.08 14.99 -3.88
N SER A 181 7.90 14.68 -4.44
CA SER A 181 7.12 13.51 -4.05
C SER A 181 7.71 12.19 -4.57
N MET A 182 8.50 12.26 -5.64
CA MET A 182 9.19 11.10 -6.22
C MET A 182 10.52 10.77 -5.51
N VAL A 183 11.03 11.60 -4.60
CA VAL A 183 12.32 11.37 -3.93
C VAL A 183 12.36 10.01 -3.24
N GLU A 184 11.38 9.73 -2.38
CA GLU A 184 11.37 8.49 -1.60
C GLU A 184 11.08 7.27 -2.49
N ILE A 185 10.17 7.40 -3.47
CA ILE A 185 9.91 6.33 -4.45
C ILE A 185 11.18 5.99 -5.23
N ASN A 186 11.88 7.01 -5.75
CA ASN A 186 13.09 6.82 -6.53
C ASN A 186 14.17 6.12 -5.72
N LYS A 187 14.35 6.51 -4.47
CA LYS A 187 15.32 5.88 -3.58
C LYS A 187 14.89 4.46 -3.22
N VAL A 188 13.75 4.31 -2.56
CA VAL A 188 13.33 3.05 -1.92
C VAL A 188 12.88 2.01 -2.94
N ILE A 189 12.06 2.39 -3.92
CA ILE A 189 11.50 1.43 -4.88
C ILE A 189 12.40 1.32 -6.12
N ILE A 190 12.81 2.43 -6.72
CA ILE A 190 13.47 2.38 -8.03
C ILE A 190 14.95 2.00 -7.92
N GLN A 191 15.67 2.57 -6.96
CA GLN A 191 17.11 2.35 -6.78
C GLN A 191 17.41 1.14 -5.86
N ASP A 192 16.87 1.16 -4.65
CA ASP A 192 17.36 0.30 -3.55
C ASP A 192 16.59 -1.03 -3.39
N SER A 193 15.61 -1.32 -4.25
CA SER A 193 14.81 -2.55 -4.14
C SER A 193 15.00 -3.55 -5.28
N ASN A 194 14.61 -4.79 -5.00
CA ASN A 194 14.55 -5.87 -5.97
C ASN A 194 13.14 -6.51 -5.99
N PRO A 195 12.40 -6.50 -7.13
CA PRO A 195 11.08 -7.12 -7.23
C PRO A 195 11.03 -8.61 -6.86
N ALA A 196 12.15 -9.33 -6.92
CA ALA A 196 12.19 -10.73 -6.49
C ALA A 196 12.09 -10.92 -4.97
N THR A 197 12.41 -9.90 -4.18
CA THR A 197 12.53 -9.98 -2.72
C THR A 197 11.72 -8.95 -1.96
N ASP A 198 11.37 -7.84 -2.60
CA ASP A 198 10.75 -6.69 -1.96
C ASP A 198 9.30 -6.48 -2.38
N SER A 199 8.59 -5.72 -1.56
CA SER A 199 7.20 -5.35 -1.75
C SER A 199 6.89 -4.09 -0.97
N PHE A 200 5.83 -3.38 -1.38
CA PHE A 200 5.53 -2.07 -0.81
C PHE A 200 4.04 -1.87 -0.57
N ILE A 201 3.74 -1.11 0.46
CA ILE A 201 2.46 -0.42 0.63
C ILE A 201 2.78 1.07 0.51
N LEU A 202 2.24 1.69 -0.54
CA LEU A 202 2.54 3.06 -0.94
C LEU A 202 1.42 4.01 -0.52
N LEU A 203 1.74 5.02 0.29
CA LEU A 203 0.80 6.06 0.73
C LEU A 203 0.80 7.27 -0.22
N GLN A 204 -0.40 7.68 -0.63
CA GLN A 204 -0.70 8.94 -1.31
C GLN A 204 -2.12 9.41 -0.92
N HIS A 205 -2.51 10.64 -1.25
CA HIS A 205 -3.84 11.18 -0.93
C HIS A 205 -4.54 11.64 -2.21
N GLU A 206 -5.77 11.18 -2.45
CA GLU A 206 -6.51 11.55 -3.67
C GLU A 206 -7.24 12.90 -3.57
N ILE A 207 -7.21 13.54 -2.40
CA ILE A 207 -7.85 14.83 -2.14
C ILE A 207 -7.07 16.02 -2.73
N HIS A 208 -5.83 15.79 -3.17
CA HIS A 208 -4.97 16.83 -3.72
C HIS A 208 -4.93 16.77 -5.24
N LYS A 209 -5.19 17.91 -5.88
CA LYS A 209 -5.19 18.04 -7.34
C LYS A 209 -3.92 17.49 -7.96
N PHE A 210 -2.74 17.94 -7.50
CA PHE A 210 -1.47 17.52 -8.10
C PHE A 210 -1.22 16.02 -7.91
N SER A 211 -1.63 15.43 -6.77
CA SER A 211 -1.48 14.00 -6.50
C SER A 211 -2.19 13.16 -7.56
N VAL A 212 -3.38 13.58 -7.98
CA VAL A 212 -4.13 12.90 -9.05
C VAL A 212 -3.65 13.29 -10.44
N GLU A 213 -3.59 14.59 -10.75
CA GLU A 213 -3.37 15.07 -12.13
C GLU A 213 -1.93 14.93 -12.62
N ASN A 214 -0.95 14.90 -11.71
CA ASN A 214 0.47 14.99 -12.07
C ASN A 214 1.31 13.85 -11.50
N LEU A 215 1.01 13.37 -10.29
CA LEU A 215 1.86 12.39 -9.61
C LEU A 215 1.47 10.94 -9.93
N ALA A 216 0.18 10.59 -9.87
CA ALA A 216 -0.27 9.19 -9.97
C ALA A 216 0.23 8.46 -11.22
N ASP A 217 0.15 9.09 -12.39
CA ASP A 217 0.63 8.50 -13.66
C ASP A 217 2.15 8.23 -13.64
N VAL A 218 2.92 9.17 -13.07
CA VAL A 218 4.39 9.10 -12.97
C VAL A 218 4.82 7.99 -12.02
N VAL A 219 4.15 7.88 -10.86
CA VAL A 219 4.37 6.82 -9.87
C VAL A 219 4.13 5.45 -10.50
N ILE A 220 2.99 5.30 -11.19
CA ILE A 220 2.61 4.05 -11.83
C ILE A 220 3.67 3.63 -12.87
N ASP A 221 4.07 4.54 -13.76
CA ASP A 221 5.04 4.24 -14.80
C ASP A 221 6.40 3.85 -14.24
N ALA A 222 6.88 4.55 -13.21
CA ALA A 222 8.16 4.23 -12.57
C ALA A 222 8.15 2.82 -11.95
N ILE A 223 7.08 2.47 -11.25
CA ILE A 223 6.95 1.19 -10.53
C ILE A 223 6.77 0.02 -11.51
N LEU A 224 5.93 0.18 -12.55
CA LEU A 224 5.77 -0.82 -13.60
C LEU A 224 7.09 -1.06 -14.35
N LYS A 225 7.81 0.02 -14.70
CA LYS A 225 9.11 -0.07 -15.37
C LYS A 225 10.16 -0.80 -14.54
N LYS A 226 10.10 -0.70 -13.21
CA LYS A 226 10.98 -1.43 -12.29
C LYS A 226 10.66 -2.92 -12.23
N GLY A 227 9.48 -3.35 -12.68
CA GLY A 227 9.07 -4.76 -12.73
C GLY A 227 8.16 -5.20 -11.57
N TYR A 228 7.58 -4.24 -10.84
CA TYR A 228 6.55 -4.53 -9.85
C TYR A 228 5.16 -4.56 -10.50
N ARG A 229 4.23 -5.25 -9.86
CA ARG A 229 2.79 -5.21 -10.20
C ARG A 229 2.00 -4.54 -9.08
N PHE A 230 0.94 -3.85 -9.45
CA PHE A 230 0.02 -3.25 -8.49
C PHE A 230 -1.06 -4.22 -8.05
N VAL A 231 -1.39 -4.20 -6.75
CA VAL A 231 -2.37 -5.10 -6.13
C VAL A 231 -3.25 -4.37 -5.13
N SER A 232 -4.38 -4.99 -4.78
CA SER A 232 -5.19 -4.56 -3.64
C SER A 232 -4.50 -4.89 -2.31
N MET A 233 -4.94 -4.28 -1.21
CA MET A 233 -4.50 -4.65 0.14
C MET A 233 -4.89 -6.10 0.49
N GLU A 234 -6.03 -6.60 0.01
CA GLU A 234 -6.44 -8.01 0.15
C GLU A 234 -5.43 -8.95 -0.48
N GLU A 235 -4.99 -8.70 -1.71
CA GLU A 235 -3.98 -9.55 -2.34
C GLU A 235 -2.59 -9.34 -1.70
N CYS A 236 -2.26 -8.11 -1.32
CA CYS A 236 -1.00 -7.77 -0.64
C CYS A 236 -0.83 -8.53 0.69
N ILE A 237 -1.89 -8.68 1.48
CA ILE A 237 -1.85 -9.25 2.84
C ILE A 237 -2.42 -10.67 2.89
N GLY A 238 -3.35 -11.05 2.02
CA GLY A 238 -3.97 -12.37 1.98
C GLY A 238 -5.13 -12.56 2.96
N GLU A 239 -5.72 -11.48 3.49
CA GLU A 239 -6.95 -11.53 4.30
C GLU A 239 -8.11 -10.91 3.49
N SER A 240 -9.34 -11.44 3.67
CA SER A 240 -10.55 -10.93 3.00
C SER A 240 -10.65 -9.40 3.07
N ALA A 241 -10.91 -8.74 1.94
CA ALA A 241 -11.08 -7.29 1.85
C ALA A 241 -12.18 -6.77 2.79
N TYR A 242 -13.22 -7.58 3.00
CA TYR A 242 -14.46 -7.18 3.65
C TYR A 242 -14.86 -8.14 4.78
N LEU A 243 -15.59 -7.59 5.75
CA LEU A 243 -16.22 -8.34 6.85
C LEU A 243 -17.44 -9.12 6.34
N GLU A 244 -17.85 -10.14 7.09
CA GLU A 244 -19.02 -10.96 6.81
C GLU A 244 -20.29 -10.09 6.67
N GLY A 245 -21.19 -10.52 5.78
CA GLY A 245 -22.41 -9.78 5.43
C GLY A 245 -22.22 -8.71 4.34
N SER A 246 -21.01 -8.53 3.82
CA SER A 246 -20.74 -7.67 2.66
C SER A 246 -21.25 -8.31 1.37
N VAL A 247 -21.86 -7.49 0.50
CA VAL A 247 -22.29 -7.84 -0.85
C VAL A 247 -21.29 -7.25 -1.83
N VAL A 248 -20.30 -8.04 -2.23
CA VAL A 248 -19.30 -7.61 -3.22
C VAL A 248 -19.88 -7.84 -4.62
N PRO A 249 -19.88 -6.83 -5.52
CA PRO A 249 -20.29 -7.04 -6.90
C PRO A 249 -19.48 -8.15 -7.56
N THR A 250 -20.14 -9.18 -8.10
CA THR A 250 -19.52 -10.36 -8.72
C THR A 250 -18.79 -10.08 -10.04
N THR A 251 -18.64 -8.83 -10.45
CA THR A 251 -18.19 -8.44 -11.80
C THR A 251 -16.72 -8.06 -11.93
N SER A 252 -15.86 -8.19 -10.91
CA SER A 252 -14.45 -7.75 -11.06
C SER A 252 -13.39 -8.59 -10.36
N VAL A 253 -13.48 -9.91 -10.45
CA VAL A 253 -12.25 -10.73 -10.41
C VAL A 253 -12.29 -11.67 -11.60
N ALA A 254 -11.76 -11.22 -12.74
CA ALA A 254 -11.16 -12.20 -13.63
C ALA A 254 -10.09 -12.90 -12.79
N PRO A 255 -10.12 -14.23 -12.62
CA PRO A 255 -9.10 -14.91 -11.86
C PRO A 255 -7.75 -14.59 -12.52
N VAL A 256 -6.89 -13.89 -11.81
CA VAL A 256 -5.49 -13.78 -12.20
C VAL A 256 -4.98 -15.22 -12.23
N ALA A 257 -4.67 -15.71 -13.43
CA ALA A 257 -4.18 -17.08 -13.59
C ALA A 257 -2.98 -17.29 -12.66
N PRO A 258 -2.87 -18.46 -11.99
CA PRO A 258 -1.71 -18.75 -11.17
C PRO A 258 -0.45 -18.69 -12.04
N ILE A 259 0.40 -17.69 -11.78
CA ILE A 259 1.66 -17.51 -12.50
C ILE A 259 2.64 -18.50 -11.87
N THR A 260 2.95 -19.58 -12.57
CA THR A 260 4.05 -20.48 -12.21
C THR A 260 5.37 -19.70 -12.25
N PRO A 261 6.23 -19.80 -11.22
CA PRO A 261 7.54 -19.15 -11.23
C PRO A 261 8.37 -19.66 -12.42
N PRO A 262 9.18 -18.80 -13.06
CA PRO A 262 9.99 -19.21 -14.20
C PRO A 262 10.95 -20.32 -13.77
N THR A 263 10.81 -21.49 -14.40
CA THR A 263 11.75 -22.59 -14.23
C THR A 263 13.05 -22.21 -14.94
N SER A 264 14.06 -21.85 -14.16
CA SER A 264 15.44 -21.71 -14.62
C SER A 264 15.96 -23.07 -15.08
N THR A 265 15.90 -23.33 -16.39
CA THR A 265 16.74 -24.34 -17.03
C THR A 265 17.94 -23.62 -17.66
N GLY A 266 18.96 -23.38 -16.83
CA GLY A 266 20.26 -22.98 -17.33
C GLY A 266 20.83 -24.11 -18.18
N GLN A 267 20.97 -23.89 -19.48
CA GLN A 267 21.89 -24.67 -20.30
C GLN A 267 23.31 -24.11 -20.11
N PRO A 268 24.33 -24.96 -19.92
CA PRO A 268 25.72 -24.51 -19.90
C PRO A 268 26.17 -24.19 -21.34
N VAL A 269 26.54 -22.94 -21.61
CA VAL A 269 27.28 -22.56 -22.82
C VAL A 269 28.77 -22.77 -22.60
N THR A 270 29.35 -23.71 -23.34
CA THR A 270 30.80 -23.89 -23.47
C THR A 270 31.41 -22.82 -24.38
N PRO A 271 32.62 -22.30 -24.09
CA PRO A 271 33.27 -21.30 -24.93
C PRO A 271 34.03 -21.96 -26.08
N THR A 272 33.70 -21.61 -27.32
CA THR A 272 34.54 -21.89 -28.50
C THR A 272 35.40 -20.68 -28.83
N THR A 273 36.71 -20.88 -28.75
CA THR A 273 37.75 -20.01 -29.28
C THR A 273 37.73 -20.04 -30.80
N GLY A 274 37.75 -18.87 -31.43
CA GLY A 274 37.82 -18.71 -32.88
C GLY A 274 38.55 -17.43 -33.25
N THR A 275 39.84 -17.56 -33.49
CA THR A 275 40.72 -16.56 -34.13
C THR A 275 40.34 -16.38 -35.60
N GLY A 276 40.18 -15.13 -36.04
CA GLY A 276 40.03 -14.78 -37.45
C GLY A 276 40.25 -13.28 -37.68
N ALA A 277 41.40 -12.95 -38.25
CA ALA A 277 41.81 -11.60 -38.65
C ALA A 277 41.05 -11.11 -39.90
N GLY A 278 40.86 -9.79 -40.03
CA GLY A 278 40.33 -9.17 -41.25
C GLY A 278 40.17 -7.65 -41.18
N ASN A 279 41.11 -6.96 -41.84
CA ASN A 279 41.27 -5.52 -42.07
C ASN A 279 40.02 -4.62 -42.25
N GLY A 280 40.17 -3.37 -41.76
CA GLY A 280 40.22 -2.19 -42.64
C GLY A 280 38.98 -1.29 -42.68
N GLY A 281 39.17 0.02 -42.41
CA GLY A 281 38.28 1.07 -42.90
C GLY A 281 38.02 2.23 -41.93
N ALA A 282 38.93 3.20 -41.90
CA ALA A 282 38.70 4.52 -41.33
C ALA A 282 37.74 5.34 -42.22
N GLY A 283 36.93 6.21 -41.62
CA GLY A 283 36.07 7.14 -42.34
C GLY A 283 35.35 8.12 -41.41
N ALA A 284 36.08 9.17 -41.00
CA ALA A 284 35.51 10.38 -40.43
C ALA A 284 34.81 11.20 -41.53
N GLY A 285 33.71 11.87 -41.19
CA GLY A 285 32.99 12.76 -42.09
C GLY A 285 32.09 13.73 -41.34
N ALA A 286 32.67 14.84 -40.91
CA ALA A 286 31.94 16.05 -40.53
C ALA A 286 31.32 16.71 -41.77
N GLY A 287 30.15 17.32 -41.62
CA GLY A 287 29.51 18.10 -42.67
C GLY A 287 28.54 19.13 -42.08
N ALA A 288 29.04 20.32 -41.86
CA ALA A 288 28.26 21.51 -41.57
C ALA A 288 27.50 21.99 -42.81
N GLY A 289 26.30 22.55 -42.61
CA GLY A 289 25.54 23.24 -43.65
C GLY A 289 24.74 24.38 -43.03
N ALA A 290 25.21 25.60 -43.22
CA ALA A 290 24.55 26.84 -42.85
C ALA A 290 23.46 27.21 -43.88
N GLY A 291 22.40 27.89 -43.43
CA GLY A 291 21.37 28.46 -44.29
C GLY A 291 20.53 29.49 -43.53
N ASN A 292 20.64 30.74 -43.96
CA ASN A 292 20.19 31.99 -43.34
C ASN A 292 18.70 32.31 -43.60
N GLY A 293 18.03 33.12 -42.75
CA GLY A 293 16.67 33.59 -43.05
C GLY A 293 15.93 34.39 -41.95
N THR A 294 16.42 35.60 -41.68
CA THR A 294 15.70 36.86 -41.37
C THR A 294 14.21 36.87 -40.96
N GLY A 295 13.91 37.61 -39.88
CA GLY A 295 12.87 38.67 -39.91
C GLY A 295 11.78 38.64 -38.83
N GLY A 296 11.64 39.75 -38.11
CA GLY A 296 10.32 40.26 -37.68
C GLY A 296 10.05 40.35 -36.18
N ALA A 297 10.39 41.49 -35.58
CA ALA A 297 9.84 41.95 -34.31
C ALA A 297 8.35 42.33 -34.46
N GLY A 298 7.56 42.10 -33.41
CA GLY A 298 6.18 42.57 -33.33
C GLY A 298 5.71 42.64 -31.87
N ALA A 299 5.91 43.81 -31.26
CA ALA A 299 5.30 44.18 -29.99
C ALA A 299 3.80 44.44 -30.20
N GLY A 300 2.97 43.95 -29.28
CA GLY A 300 1.53 44.21 -29.25
C GLY A 300 1.04 44.25 -27.81
N ALA A 301 0.98 45.46 -27.25
CA ALA A 301 0.28 45.76 -26.01
C ALA A 301 -1.24 45.71 -26.24
N GLY A 302 -1.97 45.10 -25.31
CA GLY A 302 -3.43 45.09 -25.30
C GLY A 302 -3.95 45.00 -23.87
N ALA A 303 -4.33 46.14 -23.32
CA ALA A 303 -4.99 46.27 -22.03
C ALA A 303 -6.45 45.78 -22.10
N GLY A 304 -6.93 45.17 -21.01
CA GLY A 304 -8.33 44.80 -20.83
C GLY A 304 -8.63 44.52 -19.36
N ALA A 305 -9.24 45.51 -18.69
CA ALA A 305 -9.64 45.49 -17.29
C ALA A 305 -10.89 44.63 -17.04
N GLY A 306 -11.09 44.16 -15.80
CA GLY A 306 -12.40 43.62 -15.38
C GLY A 306 -12.45 42.84 -14.05
N ALA A 307 -12.38 43.58 -12.93
CA ALA A 307 -13.11 43.44 -11.65
C ALA A 307 -13.37 42.06 -10.96
N GLY A 308 -13.13 42.03 -9.63
CA GLY A 308 -14.18 41.57 -8.70
C GLY A 308 -13.82 40.61 -7.55
N ALA A 309 -13.32 41.17 -6.44
CA ALA A 309 -13.63 40.87 -5.02
C ALA A 309 -13.64 39.43 -4.43
N GLY A 310 -12.98 39.29 -3.25
CA GLY A 310 -13.34 38.26 -2.26
C GLY A 310 -12.22 37.82 -1.30
N ALA A 311 -11.67 38.73 -0.49
CA ALA A 311 -10.72 38.38 0.57
C ALA A 311 -11.46 37.84 1.80
N GLY A 312 -11.19 36.58 2.16
CA GLY A 312 -11.55 35.97 3.44
C GLY A 312 -10.32 35.33 4.05
N ALA A 313 -9.68 36.05 4.97
CA ALA A 313 -8.51 35.59 5.72
C ALA A 313 -8.95 34.68 6.87
N GLY A 314 -8.31 33.51 6.98
CA GLY A 314 -8.44 32.60 8.11
C GLY A 314 -7.15 31.80 8.26
N ALA A 315 -6.14 32.45 8.86
CA ALA A 315 -4.89 31.82 9.25
C ALA A 315 -5.11 30.98 10.53
N GLY A 316 -4.72 29.71 10.49
CA GLY A 316 -4.62 28.83 11.65
C GLY A 316 -3.36 27.99 11.51
N ALA A 317 -2.33 28.36 12.28
CA ALA A 317 -0.96 27.89 12.17
C ALA A 317 -0.80 26.40 12.49
N GLY A 318 0.10 25.75 11.76
CA GLY A 318 0.54 24.40 12.02
C GLY A 318 1.44 24.28 13.26
N SER A 319 1.45 23.08 13.81
CA SER A 319 2.56 22.57 14.62
C SER A 319 2.73 21.09 14.28
N GLY A 320 3.64 20.83 13.34
CA GLY A 320 4.10 19.49 13.01
C GLY A 320 5.16 19.06 14.01
N ALA A 321 4.85 18.06 14.83
CA ALA A 321 5.84 17.30 15.59
C ALA A 321 6.08 15.98 14.85
N GLY A 322 7.21 15.90 14.15
CA GLY A 322 7.68 14.68 13.49
C GLY A 322 8.14 13.64 14.51
N ALA A 323 7.71 12.41 14.32
CA ALA A 323 8.31 11.24 14.97
C ALA A 323 8.68 10.23 13.88
N GLY A 324 9.93 10.29 13.42
CA GLY A 324 10.54 9.25 12.59
C GLY A 324 11.01 8.11 13.47
N GLY A 325 10.33 6.97 13.41
CA GLY A 325 10.73 5.73 14.07
C GLY A 325 11.55 4.85 13.14
N ASN A 326 12.88 4.92 13.26
CA ASN A 326 13.82 4.02 12.57
C ASN A 326 14.01 2.74 13.41
N ASN A 327 13.50 1.59 12.97
CA ASN A 327 13.81 0.29 13.54
C ASN A 327 14.71 -0.51 12.60
N GLY A 328 16.02 -0.25 12.66
CA GLY A 328 17.05 -1.04 12.00
C GLY A 328 17.83 -1.86 13.02
N ALA A 329 17.56 -3.17 13.11
CA ALA A 329 18.35 -4.10 13.90
C ALA A 329 19.69 -4.39 13.18
N GLY A 330 20.78 -3.78 13.68
CA GLY A 330 22.13 -4.02 13.20
C GLY A 330 22.79 -5.20 13.91
N ILE A 331 23.00 -6.30 13.19
CA ILE A 331 23.89 -7.39 13.60
C ILE A 331 25.34 -6.89 13.46
N LYS A 332 26.08 -6.80 14.57
CA LYS A 332 27.53 -6.64 14.56
C LYS A 332 28.20 -7.91 15.09
N ALA A 333 28.82 -8.65 14.17
CA ALA A 333 29.86 -9.60 14.50
C ALA A 333 31.17 -8.85 14.77
N ALA A 334 31.87 -9.18 15.85
CA ALA A 334 33.29 -8.88 16.01
C ALA A 334 33.95 -10.02 16.79
N ALA A 335 34.86 -10.70 16.11
CA ALA A 335 35.81 -11.63 16.70
C ALA A 335 36.96 -10.85 17.37
N GLY A 336 37.48 -11.36 18.47
CA GLY A 336 38.68 -10.86 19.13
C GLY A 336 39.11 -11.78 20.26
N TRP A 337 40.22 -12.48 20.06
CA TRP A 337 40.81 -13.46 20.98
C TRP A 337 41.47 -12.78 22.20
N SER A 338 41.47 -13.45 23.36
CA SER A 338 42.70 -13.71 24.13
C SER A 338 42.48 -14.64 25.33
N LEU A 339 43.43 -15.59 25.42
CA LEU A 339 43.97 -16.36 26.55
C LEU A 339 43.67 -15.76 27.94
N GLY A 340 43.41 -16.50 29.01
CA GLY A 340 43.60 -17.90 29.37
C GLY A 340 43.53 -18.02 30.92
N VAL A 341 43.96 -19.18 31.42
CA VAL A 341 44.23 -19.55 32.82
C VAL A 341 43.12 -20.30 33.56
N THR A 342 43.55 -21.49 33.94
CA THR A 342 42.98 -22.58 34.73
C THR A 342 42.66 -22.23 36.19
N ALA A 343 41.61 -22.84 36.73
CA ALA A 343 41.61 -23.36 38.10
C ALA A 343 40.58 -24.48 38.25
N ALA A 344 41.09 -25.70 38.44
CA ALA A 344 40.34 -26.84 38.97
C ALA A 344 40.17 -26.66 40.49
N ALA A 345 39.00 -27.01 41.02
CA ALA A 345 38.86 -27.40 42.42
C ALA A 345 37.79 -28.49 42.53
N ALA A 346 38.22 -29.59 43.13
CA ALA A 346 37.53 -30.85 43.27
C ALA A 346 36.64 -30.89 44.53
N ALA A 347 35.64 -31.78 44.46
CA ALA A 347 35.06 -32.58 45.55
C ALA A 347 34.34 -31.78 46.69
N LEU A 348 33.33 -32.26 47.39
CA LEU A 348 32.96 -33.59 47.86
C LEU A 348 31.43 -33.67 47.95
N GLY A 349 30.87 -34.86 47.71
CA GLY A 349 29.52 -35.18 48.14
C GLY A 349 29.48 -35.46 49.65
N PHE A 350 28.33 -35.22 50.26
CA PHE A 350 27.85 -36.01 51.38
C PHE A 350 26.32 -35.95 51.42
N ALA A 351 25.71 -37.13 51.43
CA ALA A 351 24.29 -37.35 51.64
C ALA A 351 23.94 -37.21 53.12
N LEU A 352 22.68 -36.84 53.43
CA LEU A 352 21.74 -37.63 54.24
C LEU A 352 20.49 -36.82 54.62
N PHE A 353 19.35 -37.53 54.53
CA PHE A 353 17.96 -37.24 54.93
C PHE A 353 17.12 -36.33 54.04
#